data_AF-A0AA40WZS4-F1
#
_entry.id   AF-A0AA40WZS4-F1
#
_cell.length_a   1.000
_cell.length_b   1.000
_cell.length_c   1.000
_cell.angle_alpha   90.00
_cell.angle_beta   90.00
_cell.angle_gamma   90.00
#
_symmetry.space_group_name_H-M   'P 1'
#
loop_
_entity.id
_entity.type
_entity.pdbx_description
1 polymer ?
#
loop_
_entity_poly.entity_id
_entity_poly.type
_entity_poly.pdbx_seq_one_letter_code
_entity_poly.pdbx_strand_id
1 'polypeptide(L)'
;MKGQIFNAPLNGISAAPFYAAANRVLLMYSMRQARASSRCPADSPAEIEWGSEQLFRLADAAAYAGSKEAKQLRDAATFWKQYSKKPELFPVEIEA
;
A
#
# COMPACT_ATOMS: atom_id res chain seq x y z
N MET A 1 21.82 19.83 -16.46
CA MET A 1 21.37 18.58 -15.81
C MET A 1 22.27 18.31 -14.62
N LYS A 2 21.84 18.60 -13.39
CA LYS A 2 22.52 18.10 -12.19
C LYS A 2 21.89 16.76 -11.85
N GLY A 3 22.64 15.69 -12.01
CA GLY A 3 22.22 14.35 -11.63
C GLY A 3 21.84 14.34 -10.15
N GLN A 4 20.62 13.91 -9.85
CA GLN A 4 20.27 13.51 -8.49
C GLN A 4 21.17 12.33 -8.14
N ILE A 5 22.11 12.60 -7.24
CA ILE A 5 22.93 11.61 -6.57
C ILE A 5 21.94 10.68 -5.86
N PHE A 6 21.95 9.39 -6.22
CA PHE A 6 21.30 8.35 -5.45
C PHE A 6 21.87 8.45 -4.02
N ASN A 7 21.08 8.99 -3.09
CA ASN A 7 21.46 8.98 -1.69
C ASN A 7 21.49 7.52 -1.23
N ALA A 8 22.69 7.01 -0.96
CA ALA A 8 22.86 5.72 -0.32
C ALA A 8 22.13 5.71 1.03
N PRO A 9 21.51 4.59 1.42
CA PRO A 9 20.80 4.49 2.69
C PRO A 9 21.76 4.75 3.87
N LEU A 10 21.40 5.71 4.72
CA LEU A 10 22.11 5.98 5.96
C LEU A 10 21.79 4.83 6.93
N ASN A 11 22.81 4.14 7.45
CA ASN A 11 22.70 3.10 8.47
C ASN A 11 21.94 1.82 8.07
N GLY A 12 21.93 1.45 6.77
CA GLY A 12 21.26 0.22 6.32
C GLY A 12 19.73 0.31 6.34
N ILE A 13 19.17 1.50 6.50
CA ILE A 13 17.74 1.77 6.42
C ILE A 13 17.48 2.55 5.13
N SER A 14 16.60 2.02 4.27
CA SER A 14 16.13 2.65 3.06
C SER A 14 14.69 3.15 3.23
N ALA A 15 14.37 4.25 2.56
CA ALA A 15 12.99 4.68 2.40
C ALA A 15 12.16 3.59 1.71
N ALA A 16 10.91 3.41 2.14
CA ALA A 16 9.95 2.46 1.60
C ALA A 16 8.84 3.19 0.83
N PRO A 17 9.11 3.68 -0.41
CA PRO A 17 8.19 4.54 -1.13
C PRO A 17 6.87 3.84 -1.50
N PHE A 18 6.88 2.54 -1.78
CA PHE A 18 5.66 1.80 -2.13
C PHE A 18 4.79 1.52 -0.89
N TYR A 19 5.40 1.26 0.26
CA TYR A 19 4.72 1.19 1.55
C TYR A 19 4.12 2.55 1.94
N ALA A 20 4.85 3.65 1.74
CA ALA A 20 4.32 4.99 1.96
C ALA A 20 3.09 5.27 1.06
N ALA A 21 3.14 4.87 -0.22
CA ALA A 21 2.00 4.97 -1.13
C ALA A 21 0.82 4.09 -0.70
N ALA A 22 1.08 2.84 -0.28
CA ALA A 22 0.06 1.93 0.21
C ALA A 22 -0.62 2.47 1.47
N ASN A 23 0.14 3.08 2.38
CA ASN A 23 -0.42 3.74 3.57
C ASN A 23 -1.38 4.87 3.19
N ARG A 24 -1.12 5.62 2.11
CA ARG A 24 -2.08 6.63 1.62
C ARG A 24 -3.38 6.00 1.14
N VAL A 25 -3.33 4.86 0.45
CA VAL A 25 -4.52 4.10 0.05
C VAL A 25 -5.32 3.66 1.27
N LEU A 26 -4.65 3.07 2.27
CA LEU A 26 -5.30 2.57 3.49
C LEU A 26 -5.96 3.70 4.31
N LEU A 27 -5.32 4.87 4.36
CA LEU A 27 -5.87 6.06 5.00
C LEU A 27 -7.10 6.59 4.24
N MET A 28 -7.02 6.72 2.91
CA MET A 28 -8.16 7.14 2.09
C MET A 28 -9.33 6.18 2.19
N TYR A 29 -9.07 4.87 2.19
CA TYR A 29 -10.09 3.86 2.43
C TYR A 29 -10.79 4.10 3.77
N SER A 30 -10.02 4.28 4.84
CA SER A 30 -10.56 4.51 6.19
C SER A 30 -11.39 5.81 6.26
N MET A 31 -10.93 6.88 5.59
CA MET A 31 -11.69 8.13 5.48
C MET A 31 -13.02 7.94 4.72
N ARG A 32 -13.04 7.08 3.71
CA ARG A 32 -14.27 6.74 2.97
C ARG A 32 -15.23 5.93 3.84
N GLN A 33 -14.74 4.94 4.57
CA GLN A 33 -15.58 4.15 5.49
C GLN A 33 -16.20 5.01 6.60
N ALA A 34 -15.47 6.02 7.10
CA ALA A 34 -16.00 6.98 8.06
C ALA A 34 -17.14 7.86 7.52
N ARG A 35 -17.33 7.92 6.20
CA ARG A 35 -18.39 8.67 5.51
C ARG A 35 -19.51 7.76 4.97
N ALA A 36 -19.57 6.52 5.44
CA ALA A 36 -20.57 5.57 5.01
C ALA A 36 -22.01 6.08 5.25
N SER A 37 -22.92 5.65 4.38
CA SER A 37 -24.34 5.97 4.46
C SER A 37 -25.16 4.78 3.99
N SER A 38 -26.49 4.82 4.15
CA SER A 38 -27.37 3.77 3.65
C SER A 38 -27.28 3.54 2.14
N ARG A 39 -26.93 4.57 1.35
CA ARG A 39 -26.72 4.48 -0.10
C ARG A 39 -25.30 4.06 -0.50
N CYS A 40 -24.33 4.21 0.41
CA CYS A 40 -22.94 3.82 0.21
C CYS A 40 -22.44 3.15 1.50
N PRO A 41 -22.76 1.85 1.70
CA PRO A 41 -22.41 1.15 2.93
C PRO A 41 -20.90 1.06 3.14
N ALA A 42 -20.49 1.07 4.41
CA ALA A 42 -19.11 0.80 4.77
C ALA A 42 -18.74 -0.64 4.38
N ASP A 43 -17.49 -0.84 3.98
CA ASP A 43 -16.90 -2.15 3.69
C ASP A 43 -17.74 -3.01 2.74
N SER A 44 -18.42 -2.35 1.78
CA SER A 44 -19.13 -3.07 0.73
C SER A 44 -18.14 -3.89 -0.11
N PRO A 45 -18.57 -4.99 -0.76
CA PRO A 45 -17.68 -5.78 -1.60
C PRO A 45 -16.94 -4.95 -2.66
N ALA A 46 -17.59 -3.92 -3.22
CA ALA A 46 -16.97 -3.01 -4.17
C ALA A 46 -15.89 -2.10 -3.54
N GLU A 47 -16.07 -1.71 -2.27
CA GLU A 47 -15.03 -0.96 -1.52
C GLU A 47 -13.78 -1.79 -1.37
N ILE A 48 -13.97 -3.01 -0.87
CA ILE A 48 -12.89 -3.95 -0.54
C ILE A 48 -12.14 -4.34 -1.80
N GLU A 49 -12.87 -4.64 -2.88
CA GLU A 49 -12.28 -4.91 -4.19
C GLU A 49 -11.44 -3.72 -4.64
N TRP A 50 -11.98 -2.50 -4.60
CA TRP A 50 -11.24 -1.32 -5.04
C TRP A 50 -9.99 -1.05 -4.19
N GLY A 51 -10.10 -1.16 -2.87
CA GLY A 51 -8.98 -0.97 -1.94
C GLY A 51 -7.87 -2.00 -2.10
N SER A 52 -8.22 -3.28 -2.21
CA SER A 52 -7.26 -4.37 -2.41
C SER A 52 -6.58 -4.30 -3.78
N GLU A 53 -7.32 -3.96 -4.85
CA GLU A 53 -6.77 -3.77 -6.20
C GLU A 53 -5.75 -2.61 -6.27
N GLN A 54 -5.91 -1.54 -5.49
CA GLN A 54 -4.88 -0.50 -5.42
C GLN A 54 -3.57 -1.04 -4.82
N LEU A 55 -3.63 -1.93 -3.82
CA LEU A 55 -2.43 -2.57 -3.28
C LEU A 55 -1.79 -3.55 -4.28
N PHE A 56 -2.60 -4.29 -5.06
CA PHE A 56 -2.06 -5.13 -6.14
C PHE A 56 -1.30 -4.30 -7.18
N ARG A 57 -1.84 -3.16 -7.61
CA ARG A 57 -1.16 -2.26 -8.55
C ARG A 57 0.16 -1.72 -8.00
N LEU A 58 0.21 -1.38 -6.72
CA LEU A 58 1.44 -0.96 -6.05
C LEU A 58 2.44 -2.12 -5.94
N ALA A 59 1.96 -3.34 -5.66
CA ALA A 59 2.80 -4.53 -5.63
C ALA A 59 3.43 -4.83 -7.00
N ASP A 60 2.66 -4.71 -8.08
CA ASP A 60 3.14 -4.93 -9.44
C ASP A 60 4.15 -3.86 -9.85
N ALA A 61 3.89 -2.59 -9.51
CA ALA A 61 4.84 -1.49 -9.74
C ALA A 61 6.14 -1.67 -8.93
N ALA A 62 6.03 -2.11 -7.67
CA ALA A 62 7.18 -2.44 -6.83
C ALA A 62 7.99 -3.61 -7.40
N ALA A 63 7.32 -4.65 -7.90
CA ALA A 63 7.97 -5.80 -8.53
C ALA A 63 8.71 -5.39 -9.81
N TYR A 64 8.08 -4.56 -10.64
CA TYR A 64 8.72 -4.00 -11.84
C TYR A 64 9.97 -3.18 -11.50
N ALA A 65 9.94 -2.44 -10.39
CA ALA A 65 11.08 -1.67 -9.90
C ALA A 65 12.15 -2.50 -9.16
N GLY A 66 11.93 -3.82 -8.95
CA GLY A 66 12.81 -4.67 -8.17
C GLY A 66 12.82 -4.37 -6.67
N SER A 67 11.77 -3.71 -6.14
CA SER A 67 11.67 -3.39 -4.71
C SER A 67 11.32 -4.62 -3.86
N LYS A 68 11.96 -4.73 -2.69
CA LYS A 68 11.66 -5.73 -1.64
C LYS A 68 10.23 -5.61 -1.10
N GLU A 69 9.57 -4.46 -1.28
CA GLU A 69 8.21 -4.17 -0.80
C GLU A 69 7.13 -4.98 -1.55
N ALA A 70 7.43 -5.46 -2.75
CA ALA A 70 6.46 -6.07 -3.66
C ALA A 70 5.74 -7.28 -3.04
N LYS A 71 6.48 -8.20 -2.42
CA LYS A 71 5.92 -9.42 -1.84
C LYS A 71 4.93 -9.11 -0.73
N GLN A 72 5.31 -8.25 0.21
CA GLN A 72 4.46 -7.94 1.37
C GLN A 72 3.20 -7.16 0.96
N LEU A 73 3.30 -6.26 -0.03
CA LEU A 73 2.13 -5.59 -0.60
C LEU A 73 1.17 -6.58 -1.24
N ARG A 74 1.69 -7.55 -2.01
CA ARG A 74 0.87 -8.57 -2.67
C ARG A 74 0.21 -9.51 -1.67
N ASP A 75 0.93 -9.92 -0.62
CA ASP A 75 0.41 -10.75 0.47
C ASP A 75 -0.72 -10.00 1.21
N ALA A 76 -0.51 -8.71 1.51
CA ALA A 76 -1.51 -7.87 2.16
C ALA A 76 -2.76 -7.63 1.28
N ALA A 77 -2.58 -7.39 -0.02
CA ALA A 77 -3.69 -7.26 -0.98
C ALA A 77 -4.51 -8.55 -1.05
N THR A 78 -3.83 -9.69 -1.14
CA THR A 78 -4.45 -11.03 -1.19
C THR A 78 -5.24 -11.30 0.08
N PHE A 79 -4.65 -11.04 1.25
CA PHE A 79 -5.31 -11.21 2.54
C PHE A 79 -6.56 -10.32 2.64
N TRP A 80 -6.46 -9.06 2.22
CA TRP A 80 -7.59 -8.14 2.24
C TRP A 80 -8.74 -8.64 1.36
N LYS A 81 -8.43 -9.04 0.12
CA LYS A 81 -9.43 -9.53 -0.83
C LYS A 81 -10.10 -10.82 -0.35
N GLN A 82 -9.33 -11.75 0.23
CA GLN A 82 -9.85 -13.05 0.69
C GLN A 82 -10.67 -12.96 1.97
N TYR A 83 -10.20 -12.16 2.93
CA TYR A 83 -10.77 -12.14 4.28
C TYR A 83 -11.59 -10.88 4.57
N SER A 84 -11.71 -9.96 3.61
CA SER A 84 -12.39 -8.67 3.80
C SER A 84 -11.82 -7.84 4.96
N LYS A 85 -10.54 -8.07 5.29
CA LYS A 85 -9.85 -7.40 6.40
C LYS A 85 -8.83 -6.42 5.88
N LYS A 86 -9.07 -5.13 6.11
CA LYS A 86 -8.13 -4.07 5.78
C LYS A 86 -6.79 -4.31 6.50
N PRO A 87 -5.65 -4.28 5.78
CA PRO A 87 -4.34 -4.38 6.40
C PRO A 87 -4.05 -3.22 7.38
N GLU A 88 -3.11 -3.47 8.28
CA GLU A 88 -2.46 -2.42 9.06
C GLU A 88 -1.53 -1.57 8.18
N LEU A 89 -1.09 -0.42 8.70
CA LEU A 89 -0.14 0.42 7.99
C LEU A 89 1.23 -0.28 7.93
N PHE A 90 1.87 -0.16 6.78
CA PHE A 90 3.22 -0.67 6.54
C PHE A 90 4.26 0.24 7.20
N PRO A 91 5.45 -0.29 7.55
CA PRO A 91 6.56 0.53 8.02
C PRO A 91 6.99 1.52 6.92
N VAL A 92 7.38 2.74 7.31
CA VAL A 92 7.83 3.78 6.36
C VAL A 92 9.32 3.66 6.00
N GLU A 93 10.02 2.77 6.68
CA GLU A 93 11.46 2.50 6.57
C GLU A 93 11.68 0.98 6.54
N ILE A 94 12.58 0.52 5.68
CA ILE A 94 12.94 -0.91 5.54
C ILE A 94 14.44 -1.10 5.57
N GLU A 95 14.90 -2.30 5.92
CA GLU A 95 16.31 -2.67 5.78
C GLU A 95 16.71 -2.69 4.29
N ALA A 96 17.81 -1.98 3.99
CA ALA A 96 18.35 -1.77 2.65
C ALA A 96 18.75 -3.07 1.94
#